data_AF-A0A812LHC0-F1
#
_entry.id   AF-A0A812LHC0-F1
#
_cell.length_a   1.000
_cell.length_b   1.000
_cell.length_c   1.000
_cell.angle_alpha   90.00
_cell.angle_beta   90.00
_cell.angle_gamma   90.00
#
_symmetry.space_group_name_H-M   'P 1'
#
loop_
_entity.id
_entity.type
_entity.pdbx_description
1 polymer ?
#
loop_
_entity_poly.entity_id
_entity_poly.type
_entity_poly.pdbx_seq_one_letter_code
_entity_poly.pdbx_strand_id
1 'polypeptide(L)'
;MNALASAHTGDVRGPSLSQEVAGEDGNDQRSDGIGKAAQGLIDVESSQTIFKLETQSVYGSAFAFPQIARSSGYRGMFVALWCRAYLALGLNYLVQFALVMFVGEATQIMNPLGGQMHLCDFGADLDVCKGPDAPFQPRCTGPGGTQFSPPRLYGYTQWAVQKFTKQALLDVLPDQEGLINEKVDPGEYGLENRSCRWLCLLLFALSVNHEIQVCLRMIAMFWYLPSDPDKCDWIEIDKQHKASYRIAGMPIHWKLITGLTVLIPKGTTLLMDTSGILDTVLGAMSMAFILNVDEMLHDCMITHAGRNVMDGIRGLRDEPDSEGADDAEAGPRYHDKGPKVFDLFRQVVPLRLLMTLMVMGVFIHRYYRFKCVYKEELGLWVSKDMYLPERASYSLTDFIFNGMLHTVESSSKPFWTMPTPPHLQ
;
A
#
# COMPACT_ATOMS: atom_id res chain seq x y z
N MET A 1 -3.07 -41.71 -4.53
CA MET A 1 -2.24 -42.79 -5.12
C MET A 1 -0.83 -42.63 -4.58
N ASN A 2 -0.35 -43.67 -3.87
CA ASN A 2 0.98 -43.88 -3.25
C ASN A 2 1.35 -42.86 -2.14
N ALA A 3 1.20 -43.10 -0.83
CA ALA A 3 1.43 -44.29 0.01
C ALA A 3 2.85 -44.86 -0.11
N LEU A 4 3.73 -44.46 0.79
CA LEU A 4 4.85 -45.27 1.28
C LEU A 4 5.18 -44.86 2.72
N ALA A 5 4.67 -45.68 3.63
CA ALA A 5 5.02 -45.73 5.03
C ALA A 5 6.39 -46.42 5.19
N SER A 6 7.24 -45.86 6.04
CA SER A 6 8.39 -46.58 6.60
C SER A 6 8.28 -46.50 8.12
N ALA A 7 7.95 -47.64 8.71
CA ALA A 7 7.84 -47.85 10.14
C ALA A 7 9.23 -48.15 10.70
N HIS A 8 9.71 -47.30 11.63
CA HIS A 8 10.86 -47.60 12.46
C HIS A 8 10.37 -47.91 13.88
N THR A 9 10.34 -49.21 14.21
CA THR A 9 10.46 -49.74 15.57
C THR A 9 11.84 -49.31 16.12
N GLY A 10 12.03 -48.82 17.34
CA GLY A 10 11.31 -49.06 18.58
C GLY A 10 12.23 -49.83 19.53
N ASP A 11 13.29 -49.19 20.04
CA ASP A 11 14.12 -49.72 21.14
C ASP A 11 14.13 -48.69 22.27
N VAL A 12 13.19 -48.88 23.21
CA VAL A 12 13.00 -48.01 24.38
C VAL A 12 13.79 -48.63 25.53
N ARG A 13 15.05 -48.22 25.68
CA ARG A 13 15.79 -48.41 26.94
C ARG A 13 15.33 -47.35 27.92
N GLY A 14 14.58 -47.79 28.93
CA GLY A 14 14.13 -46.94 30.03
C GLY A 14 15.31 -46.36 30.81
N PRO A 15 15.33 -45.04 31.09
CA PRO A 15 16.28 -44.48 32.03
C PRO A 15 15.88 -44.90 33.45
N SER A 16 16.85 -45.45 34.18
CA SER A 16 16.79 -45.69 35.61
C SER A 16 16.43 -44.38 36.33
N LEU A 17 15.34 -44.42 37.10
CA LEU A 17 14.97 -43.36 38.06
C LEU A 17 16.07 -43.26 39.13
N SER A 18 16.98 -42.32 38.91
CA SER A 18 17.75 -41.71 39.98
C SER A 18 16.86 -40.66 40.62
N GLN A 19 16.50 -40.88 41.88
CA GLN A 19 15.70 -39.97 42.69
C GLN A 19 16.56 -38.75 43.04
N GLU A 20 16.56 -37.76 42.14
CA GLU A 20 17.29 -36.50 42.30
C GLU A 20 16.56 -35.58 43.26
N VAL A 21 17.32 -35.01 44.19
CA VAL A 21 16.88 -34.12 45.25
C VAL A 21 16.27 -32.86 44.63
N ALA A 22 14.95 -32.80 44.59
CA ALA A 22 14.19 -31.62 44.21
C ALA A 22 14.27 -30.58 45.33
N GLY A 23 15.06 -29.52 45.12
CA GLY A 23 15.13 -28.40 46.04
C GLY A 23 15.74 -27.18 45.37
N GLU A 24 14.89 -26.22 45.00
CA GLU A 24 15.20 -24.81 44.67
C GLU A 24 15.95 -24.49 43.37
N ASP A 25 16.91 -25.27 42.86
CA ASP A 25 17.72 -24.88 41.67
C ASP A 25 16.97 -24.90 40.32
N GLY A 26 15.82 -25.59 40.23
CA GLY A 26 15.07 -25.75 38.98
C GLY A 26 14.28 -24.50 38.54
N ASN A 27 13.96 -23.60 39.47
CA ASN A 27 13.15 -22.42 39.14
C ASN A 27 14.00 -21.32 38.47
N ASP A 28 15.27 -21.21 38.87
CA ASP A 28 16.21 -20.24 38.31
C ASP A 28 16.62 -20.60 36.88
N GLN A 29 16.86 -21.89 36.58
CA GLN A 29 17.13 -22.34 35.21
C GLN A 29 15.96 -22.06 34.25
N ARG A 30 14.72 -22.20 34.73
CA ARG A 30 13.53 -21.92 33.92
C ARG A 30 13.37 -20.42 33.65
N SER A 31 13.63 -19.58 34.66
CA SER A 31 13.60 -18.13 34.51
C SER A 31 14.66 -17.63 33.52
N ASP A 32 15.89 -18.15 33.61
CA ASP A 32 16.98 -17.82 32.68
C ASP A 32 16.68 -18.28 31.24
N GLY A 33 16.10 -19.47 31.08
CA GLY A 33 15.66 -19.96 29.77
C GLY A 33 14.60 -19.05 29.11
N ILE A 34 13.62 -18.56 29.88
CA ILE A 34 12.58 -17.64 29.40
C ILE A 34 13.19 -16.28 29.05
N GLY A 35 14.12 -15.77 29.85
CA GLY A 35 14.84 -14.52 29.59
C GLY A 35 15.63 -14.58 28.28
N LYS A 36 16.40 -15.65 28.06
CA LYS A 36 17.15 -15.88 26.81
C LYS A 36 16.24 -16.02 25.60
N ALA A 37 15.11 -16.70 25.73
CA ALA A 37 14.14 -16.83 24.64
C ALA A 37 13.49 -15.48 24.28
N ALA A 38 13.09 -14.69 25.29
CA ALA A 38 12.54 -13.36 25.09
C ALA A 38 13.57 -12.40 24.46
N GLN A 39 14.82 -12.46 24.91
CA GLN A 39 15.91 -11.69 24.32
C GLN A 39 16.18 -12.12 22.88
N GLY A 40 16.16 -13.42 22.58
CA GLY A 40 16.28 -13.92 21.21
C GLY A 40 15.17 -13.38 20.29
N LEU A 41 13.93 -13.23 20.78
CA LEU A 41 12.84 -12.61 20.03
C LEU A 41 13.07 -11.10 19.83
N ILE A 42 13.54 -10.39 20.87
CA ILE A 42 13.91 -8.97 20.79
C ILE A 42 15.04 -8.78 19.78
N ASP A 43 16.05 -9.65 19.81
CA ASP A 43 17.20 -9.62 18.92
C ASP A 43 16.79 -9.92 17.48
N VAL A 44 15.86 -10.86 17.27
CA VAL A 44 15.26 -11.13 15.95
C VAL A 44 14.49 -9.91 15.45
N GLU A 45 13.72 -9.24 16.31
CA GLU A 45 13.00 -8.02 15.94
C GLU A 45 13.93 -6.83 15.70
N SER A 46 14.95 -6.63 16.53
CA SER A 46 15.97 -5.61 16.34
C SER A 46 16.85 -5.92 15.13
N SER A 47 17.10 -7.19 14.82
CA SER A 47 17.81 -7.61 13.61
C SER A 47 17.01 -7.33 12.34
N GLN A 48 15.74 -6.91 12.42
CA GLN A 48 15.07 -6.28 11.28
C GLN A 48 15.71 -4.95 10.87
N THR A 49 16.66 -4.39 11.65
CA THR A 49 17.54 -3.30 11.19
C THR A 49 18.60 -3.77 10.20
N ILE A 50 18.84 -5.07 10.06
CA ILE A 50 19.72 -5.59 9.00
C ILE A 50 19.07 -5.25 7.67
N PHE A 51 19.71 -4.36 6.93
CA PHE A 51 19.25 -3.94 5.61
C PHE A 51 19.34 -5.14 4.67
N LYS A 52 18.21 -5.84 4.53
CA LYS A 52 18.04 -6.92 3.56
C LYS A 52 17.52 -6.31 2.26
N LEU A 53 18.30 -6.49 1.19
CA LEU A 53 17.85 -6.17 -0.15
C LEU A 53 16.73 -7.13 -0.55
N GLU A 54 15.70 -6.60 -1.19
CA GLU A 54 14.60 -7.40 -1.72
C GLU A 54 15.06 -8.17 -2.96
N THR A 55 15.28 -9.47 -2.82
CA THR A 55 15.88 -10.28 -3.90
C THR A 55 14.86 -10.73 -4.96
N GLN A 56 13.57 -10.58 -4.65
CA GLN A 56 12.46 -11.07 -5.48
C GLN A 56 11.79 -9.96 -6.31
N SER A 57 12.26 -8.72 -6.24
CA SER A 57 11.70 -7.61 -7.02
C SER A 57 12.64 -7.12 -8.12
N VAL A 58 12.06 -6.50 -9.15
CA VAL A 58 12.81 -5.83 -10.23
C VAL A 58 13.68 -4.71 -9.67
N TYR A 59 13.24 -4.04 -8.61
CA TYR A 59 13.98 -2.95 -7.97
C TYR A 59 15.25 -3.46 -7.30
N GLY A 60 15.18 -4.57 -6.57
CA GLY A 60 16.35 -5.13 -5.91
C GLY A 60 17.39 -5.67 -6.89
N SER A 61 16.96 -6.31 -7.97
CA SER A 61 17.90 -6.75 -9.04
C SER A 61 18.53 -5.57 -9.78
N ALA A 62 17.75 -4.54 -10.11
CA ALA A 62 18.27 -3.30 -10.70
C ALA A 62 19.21 -2.54 -9.76
N PHE A 63 19.03 -2.69 -8.45
CA PHE A 63 19.95 -2.15 -7.44
C PHE A 63 21.25 -2.96 -7.34
N ALA A 64 21.18 -4.30 -7.26
CA ALA A 64 22.33 -5.16 -7.01
C ALA A 64 23.25 -5.34 -8.21
N PHE A 65 22.70 -5.67 -9.39
CA PHE A 65 23.53 -6.09 -10.52
C PHE A 65 24.52 -5.05 -11.04
N PRO A 66 24.24 -3.72 -11.07
CA PRO A 66 25.26 -2.72 -11.39
C PRO A 66 26.46 -2.80 -10.45
N GLN A 67 26.22 -3.02 -9.16
CA GLN A 67 27.26 -3.06 -8.14
C GLN A 67 28.08 -4.34 -8.21
N ILE A 68 27.43 -5.48 -8.47
CA ILE A 68 28.10 -6.76 -8.71
C ILE A 68 28.92 -6.68 -10.00
N ALA A 69 28.37 -6.11 -11.08
CA ALA A 69 29.08 -5.91 -12.33
C ALA A 69 30.33 -5.05 -12.12
N ARG A 70 30.21 -3.93 -11.39
CA ARG A 70 31.35 -3.07 -11.01
C ARG A 70 32.40 -3.84 -10.22
N SER A 71 32.01 -4.52 -9.15
CA SER A 71 32.91 -5.29 -8.28
C SER A 71 33.63 -6.42 -9.03
N SER A 72 33.00 -6.95 -10.08
CA SER A 72 33.62 -7.98 -10.94
C SER A 72 34.62 -7.44 -11.98
N GLY A 73 34.82 -6.12 -12.06
CA GLY A 73 35.57 -5.49 -13.15
C GLY A 73 34.82 -5.50 -14.49
N TYR A 74 33.49 -5.39 -14.44
CA TYR A 74 32.59 -5.39 -15.61
C TYR A 74 32.72 -6.63 -16.50
N ARG A 75 32.85 -7.82 -15.91
CA ARG A 75 32.83 -9.08 -16.68
C ARG A 75 31.52 -9.21 -17.46
N GLY A 76 31.61 -9.67 -18.71
CA GLY A 76 30.49 -9.65 -19.66
C GLY A 76 29.20 -10.32 -19.14
N MET A 77 29.31 -11.39 -18.36
CA MET A 77 28.14 -12.07 -17.77
C MET A 77 27.37 -11.17 -16.78
N PHE A 78 28.07 -10.48 -15.86
CA PHE A 78 27.42 -9.60 -14.89
C PHE A 78 26.89 -8.32 -15.54
N VAL A 79 27.58 -7.81 -16.56
CA VAL A 79 27.07 -6.70 -17.38
C VAL A 79 25.78 -7.09 -18.10
N ALA A 80 25.70 -8.30 -18.65
CA ALA A 80 24.47 -8.80 -19.27
C ALA A 80 23.31 -8.92 -18.26
N LEU A 81 23.57 -9.41 -17.04
CA LEU A 81 22.58 -9.45 -15.96
C LEU A 81 22.12 -8.04 -15.56
N TRP A 82 23.05 -7.09 -15.46
CA TRP A 82 22.74 -5.70 -15.20
C TRP A 82 21.84 -5.10 -16.28
N CYS A 83 22.22 -5.17 -17.56
CA CYS A 83 21.42 -4.66 -18.67
C CYS A 83 20.00 -5.25 -18.67
N ARG A 84 19.89 -6.56 -18.40
CA ARG A 84 18.60 -7.26 -18.32
C ARG A 84 17.73 -6.77 -17.16
N ALA A 85 18.32 -6.53 -15.99
CA ALA A 85 17.60 -5.98 -14.85
C ALA A 85 17.08 -4.56 -15.11
N TYR A 86 17.86 -3.72 -15.80
CA TYR A 86 17.41 -2.38 -16.19
C TYR A 86 16.33 -2.42 -17.27
N LEU A 87 16.41 -3.35 -18.22
CA LEU A 87 15.34 -3.58 -19.20
C LEU A 87 14.04 -4.01 -18.49
N ALA A 88 14.13 -4.94 -17.53
CA ALA A 88 12.99 -5.35 -16.73
C ALA A 88 12.41 -4.18 -15.91
N LEU A 89 13.27 -3.31 -15.35
CA LEU A 89 12.84 -2.11 -14.63
C LEU A 89 12.12 -1.12 -15.54
N GLY A 90 12.66 -0.86 -16.74
CA GLY A 90 12.03 -0.01 -17.74
C GLY A 90 10.67 -0.53 -18.19
N LEU A 91 10.55 -1.85 -18.41
CA LEU A 91 9.28 -2.48 -18.75
C LEU A 91 8.28 -2.40 -17.59
N ASN A 92 8.72 -2.66 -16.36
CA ASN A 92 7.88 -2.53 -15.17
C ASN A 92 7.33 -1.12 -15.04
N TYR A 93 8.17 -0.10 -15.19
CA TYR A 93 7.71 1.28 -15.17
C TYR A 93 6.72 1.58 -16.28
N LEU A 94 6.97 1.13 -17.51
CA LEU A 94 6.04 1.34 -18.61
C LEU A 94 4.65 0.74 -18.29
N VAL A 95 4.61 -0.51 -17.81
CA VAL A 95 3.36 -1.22 -17.51
C VAL A 95 2.64 -0.61 -16.31
N GLN A 96 3.32 -0.44 -15.18
CA GLN A 96 2.72 0.15 -13.98
C GLN A 96 2.25 1.57 -14.25
N PHE A 97 3.06 2.38 -14.95
CA PHE A 97 2.68 3.73 -15.32
C PHE A 97 1.46 3.76 -16.22
N ALA A 98 1.40 2.91 -17.25
CA ALA A 98 0.24 2.81 -18.14
C ALA A 98 -1.03 2.40 -17.37
N LEU A 99 -0.93 1.42 -16.47
CA LEU A 99 -2.06 0.99 -15.64
C LEU A 99 -2.56 2.13 -14.75
N VAL A 100 -1.67 2.82 -14.01
CA VAL A 100 -2.06 3.94 -13.14
C VAL A 100 -2.64 5.10 -13.97
N MET A 101 -2.10 5.35 -15.17
CA MET A 101 -2.65 6.35 -16.10
C MET A 101 -4.08 6.01 -16.53
N PHE A 102 -4.38 4.75 -16.87
CA PHE A 102 -5.73 4.32 -17.22
C PHE A 102 -6.72 4.45 -16.07
N VAL A 103 -6.31 4.13 -14.84
CA VAL A 103 -7.18 4.37 -13.68
C VAL A 103 -7.35 5.88 -13.43
N GLY A 104 -6.30 6.68 -13.66
CA GLY A 104 -6.38 8.14 -13.62
C GLY A 104 -7.37 8.71 -14.63
N GLU A 105 -7.32 8.25 -15.88
CA GLU A 105 -8.27 8.63 -16.94
C GLU A 105 -9.71 8.25 -16.58
N ALA A 106 -9.92 7.01 -16.10
CA ALA A 106 -11.25 6.56 -15.68
C ALA A 106 -11.83 7.46 -14.57
N THR A 107 -11.02 7.78 -13.56
CA THR A 107 -11.48 8.54 -12.38
C THR A 107 -11.59 10.05 -12.63
N GLN A 108 -10.72 10.64 -13.46
CA GLN A 108 -10.66 12.09 -13.65
C GLN A 108 -11.39 12.59 -14.90
N ILE A 109 -11.50 11.75 -15.94
CA ILE A 109 -12.13 12.13 -17.21
C ILE A 109 -13.46 11.41 -17.38
N MET A 110 -13.45 10.07 -17.29
CA MET A 110 -14.67 9.30 -17.60
C MET A 110 -15.77 9.49 -16.56
N ASN A 111 -15.44 9.56 -15.26
CA ASN A 111 -16.42 9.81 -14.21
C ASN A 111 -17.12 11.19 -14.38
N PRO A 112 -16.40 12.33 -14.51
CA PRO A 112 -17.05 13.61 -14.78
C PRO A 112 -17.80 13.67 -16.11
N LEU A 113 -17.28 13.07 -17.19
CA LEU A 113 -18.00 12.95 -18.47
C LEU A 113 -19.31 12.18 -18.32
N GLY A 114 -19.31 11.15 -17.47
CA GLY A 114 -20.51 10.41 -17.10
C GLY A 114 -21.48 11.19 -16.23
N GLY A 115 -21.13 12.39 -15.76
CA GLY A 115 -21.91 13.22 -14.83
C GLY A 115 -21.72 12.84 -13.35
N GLN A 116 -20.74 11.99 -13.04
CA GLN A 116 -20.55 11.47 -11.69
C GLN A 116 -19.89 12.49 -10.79
N MET A 117 -20.52 12.74 -9.65
CA MET A 117 -20.02 13.62 -8.59
C MET A 117 -19.22 12.86 -7.53
N HIS A 118 -18.35 13.58 -6.83
CA HIS A 118 -17.59 13.02 -5.73
C HIS A 118 -18.52 12.63 -4.59
N LEU A 119 -18.28 11.46 -4.02
CA LEU A 119 -19.23 10.86 -3.10
C LEU A 119 -19.25 11.54 -1.72
N CYS A 120 -18.12 12.10 -1.28
CA CYS A 120 -17.95 12.80 0.01
C CYS A 120 -18.73 12.12 1.15
N ASP A 121 -19.65 12.83 1.81
CA ASP A 121 -20.52 12.30 2.89
C ASP A 121 -21.96 12.02 2.42
N PHE A 122 -22.22 11.90 1.12
CA PHE A 122 -23.58 11.58 0.64
C PHE A 122 -24.04 10.23 1.19
N GLY A 123 -25.17 10.22 1.92
CA GLY A 123 -25.71 9.03 2.57
C GLY A 123 -24.94 8.53 3.80
N ALA A 124 -23.94 9.28 4.30
CA ALA A 124 -23.13 8.83 5.44
C ALA A 124 -23.94 8.68 6.75
N ASP A 125 -24.98 9.49 6.93
CA ASP A 125 -25.78 9.58 8.15
C ASP A 125 -27.25 9.16 7.93
N LEU A 126 -27.46 8.09 7.15
CA LEU A 126 -28.80 7.57 6.83
C LEU A 126 -29.68 7.30 8.05
N ASP A 127 -29.09 6.89 9.17
CA ASP A 127 -29.82 6.61 10.41
C ASP A 127 -30.48 7.85 11.00
N VAL A 128 -29.88 9.01 10.77
CA VAL A 128 -30.40 10.27 11.29
C VAL A 128 -31.57 10.79 10.45
N CYS A 129 -31.66 10.34 9.20
CA CYS A 129 -32.73 10.68 8.26
C CYS A 129 -33.96 9.76 8.37
N LYS A 130 -34.06 8.90 9.40
CA LYS A 130 -35.21 7.98 9.60
C LYS A 130 -36.35 8.53 10.47
N GLY A 131 -36.18 9.71 11.08
CA GLY A 131 -37.14 10.28 12.03
C GLY A 131 -38.33 11.01 11.37
N PRO A 132 -39.42 11.27 12.12
CA PRO A 132 -40.56 12.08 11.64
C PRO A 132 -40.15 13.53 11.32
N ASP A 133 -39.07 14.02 11.92
CA ASP A 133 -38.47 15.34 11.66
C ASP A 133 -37.37 15.31 10.58
N ALA A 134 -37.03 14.12 10.06
CA ALA A 134 -36.06 13.97 8.97
C ALA A 134 -36.34 14.86 7.76
N PRO A 135 -37.60 15.13 7.35
CA PRO A 135 -37.84 15.93 6.16
C PRO A 135 -37.40 17.39 6.25
N PHE A 136 -37.10 17.89 7.45
CA PHE A 136 -36.66 19.26 7.65
C PHE A 136 -35.17 19.39 7.96
N GLN A 137 -34.43 18.28 8.03
CA GLN A 137 -33.02 18.33 8.34
C GLN A 137 -32.20 18.61 7.07
N PRO A 138 -31.44 19.72 7.01
CA PRO A 138 -30.61 20.08 5.85
C PRO A 138 -29.66 18.95 5.43
N ARG A 139 -29.15 18.18 6.40
CA ARG A 139 -28.23 17.05 6.18
C ARG A 139 -28.81 15.86 5.43
N CYS A 140 -30.14 15.81 5.29
CA CYS A 140 -30.81 14.70 4.66
C CYS A 140 -31.07 14.93 3.17
N THR A 141 -30.67 16.07 2.59
CA THR A 141 -30.80 16.34 1.16
C THR A 141 -29.63 15.74 0.38
N GLY A 142 -29.93 14.88 -0.59
CA GLY A 142 -28.96 14.28 -1.48
C GLY A 142 -28.66 15.11 -2.73
N PRO A 143 -27.74 14.64 -3.58
CA PRO A 143 -27.31 15.34 -4.78
C PRO A 143 -28.40 15.54 -5.84
N GLY A 144 -29.48 14.75 -5.79
CA GLY A 144 -30.68 14.91 -6.60
C GLY A 144 -31.64 15.99 -6.07
N GLY A 145 -31.35 16.56 -4.90
CA GLY A 145 -32.21 17.55 -4.24
C GLY A 145 -33.37 16.94 -3.46
N THR A 146 -33.47 15.61 -3.38
CA THR A 146 -34.49 14.92 -2.59
C THR A 146 -33.86 14.30 -1.33
N GLN A 147 -34.71 13.79 -0.44
CA GLN A 147 -34.23 13.29 0.85
C GLN A 147 -33.64 11.89 0.78
N PHE A 148 -32.55 11.65 1.49
CA PHE A 148 -31.99 10.32 1.69
C PHE A 148 -32.98 9.43 2.44
N SER A 149 -33.19 8.24 1.92
CA SER A 149 -33.82 7.14 2.66
C SER A 149 -33.17 5.83 2.24
N PRO A 150 -33.09 4.81 3.12
CA PRO A 150 -32.47 3.53 2.79
C PRO A 150 -32.99 2.86 1.50
N PRO A 151 -34.30 2.80 1.21
CA PRO A 151 -34.79 2.17 -0.03
C PRO A 151 -34.58 3.03 -1.29
N ARG A 152 -34.23 4.31 -1.13
CA ARG A 152 -34.02 5.26 -2.23
C ARG A 152 -32.54 5.51 -2.52
N LEU A 153 -31.62 4.82 -1.84
CA LEU A 153 -30.19 5.02 -2.04
C LEU A 153 -29.67 4.05 -3.10
N TYR A 154 -29.06 4.59 -4.15
CA TYR A 154 -28.59 3.82 -5.29
C TYR A 154 -27.15 4.15 -5.65
N GLY A 155 -26.46 3.17 -6.24
CA GLY A 155 -25.19 3.40 -6.93
C GLY A 155 -25.36 4.32 -8.14
N TYR A 156 -24.26 4.97 -8.56
CA TYR A 156 -24.29 6.02 -9.59
C TYR A 156 -25.01 5.60 -10.87
N THR A 157 -24.68 4.43 -11.43
CA THR A 157 -25.26 3.92 -12.68
C THR A 157 -26.77 3.78 -12.60
N GLN A 158 -27.28 3.22 -11.50
CA GLN A 158 -28.73 3.06 -11.31
C GLN A 158 -29.42 4.41 -11.14
N TRP A 159 -28.86 5.28 -10.30
CA TRP A 159 -29.39 6.64 -10.11
C TRP A 159 -29.41 7.45 -11.41
N ALA A 160 -28.32 7.41 -12.18
CA ALA A 160 -28.21 8.13 -13.45
C ALA A 160 -29.24 7.68 -14.48
N VAL A 161 -29.47 6.36 -14.61
CA VAL A 161 -30.50 5.82 -15.51
C VAL A 161 -31.91 6.24 -15.06
N GLN A 162 -32.22 6.14 -13.76
CA GLN A 162 -33.54 6.54 -13.26
C GLN A 162 -33.78 8.05 -13.44
N LYS A 163 -32.76 8.87 -13.17
CA LYS A 163 -32.82 10.32 -13.40
C LYS A 163 -33.02 10.65 -14.88
N PHE A 164 -32.31 9.98 -15.77
CA PHE A 164 -32.49 10.11 -17.22
C PHE A 164 -33.90 9.74 -17.65
N THR A 165 -34.44 8.61 -17.17
CA THR A 165 -35.81 8.18 -17.49
C THR A 165 -36.84 9.21 -17.02
N LYS A 166 -36.70 9.74 -15.80
CA LYS A 166 -37.58 10.80 -15.30
C LYS A 166 -37.53 12.04 -16.20
N GLN A 167 -36.34 12.51 -16.55
CA GLN A 167 -36.18 13.69 -17.40
C GLN A 167 -36.80 13.47 -18.79
N ALA A 168 -36.54 12.31 -19.41
CA ALA A 168 -37.13 11.98 -20.70
C ALA A 168 -38.67 11.95 -20.65
N LEU A 169 -39.26 11.46 -19.57
CA LEU A 169 -40.72 11.50 -19.38
C LEU A 169 -41.24 12.93 -19.25
N LEU A 170 -40.55 13.80 -18.51
CA LEU A 170 -40.91 15.21 -18.38
C LEU A 170 -40.82 15.94 -19.72
N ASP A 171 -39.79 15.63 -20.53
CA ASP A 171 -39.60 16.23 -21.85
C ASP A 171 -40.66 15.77 -22.86
N VAL A 172 -41.11 14.50 -22.77
CA VAL A 172 -42.11 13.92 -23.68
C VAL A 172 -43.55 14.23 -23.25
N LEU A 173 -43.83 14.31 -21.94
CA LEU A 173 -45.17 14.49 -21.37
C LEU A 173 -45.19 15.70 -20.39
N PRO A 174 -44.96 16.93 -20.88
CA PRO A 174 -44.89 18.11 -20.02
C PRO A 174 -46.20 18.37 -19.25
N ASP A 175 -47.35 18.07 -19.85
CA ASP A 175 -48.67 18.24 -19.21
C ASP A 175 -48.88 17.30 -18.00
N GLN A 176 -48.07 16.25 -17.88
CA GLN A 176 -48.12 15.27 -16.79
C GLN A 176 -47.00 15.50 -15.76
N GLU A 177 -46.34 16.66 -15.76
CA GLU A 177 -45.21 16.97 -14.86
C GLU A 177 -45.54 16.67 -13.39
N GLY A 178 -46.72 17.07 -12.90
CA GLY A 178 -47.14 16.80 -11.54
C GLY A 178 -47.23 15.32 -11.21
N LEU A 179 -47.83 14.52 -12.11
CA LEU A 179 -47.96 13.07 -11.94
C LEU A 179 -46.60 12.37 -12.03
N ILE A 180 -45.73 12.80 -12.95
CA ILE A 180 -44.38 12.25 -13.12
C ILE A 180 -43.53 12.56 -11.90
N ASN A 181 -43.57 13.79 -11.39
CA ASN A 181 -42.83 14.16 -10.19
C ASN A 181 -43.32 13.42 -8.94
N GLU A 182 -44.61 13.08 -8.88
CA GLU A 182 -45.19 12.30 -7.79
C GLU A 182 -44.88 10.78 -7.90
N LYS A 183 -44.99 10.21 -9.10
CA LYS A 183 -44.91 8.75 -9.31
C LYS A 183 -43.54 8.24 -9.72
N VAL A 184 -42.70 9.09 -10.30
CA VAL A 184 -41.36 8.73 -10.79
C VAL A 184 -40.32 9.38 -9.89
N ASP A 185 -39.81 8.55 -9.00
CA ASP A 185 -38.80 8.91 -8.03
C ASP A 185 -37.45 8.27 -8.42
N PRO A 186 -36.44 9.07 -8.80
CA PRO A 186 -35.13 8.55 -9.18
C PRO A 186 -34.28 8.14 -7.97
N GLY A 187 -34.78 8.34 -6.75
CA GLY A 187 -34.02 8.18 -5.51
C GLY A 187 -32.83 9.15 -5.43
N GLU A 188 -31.81 8.74 -4.69
CA GLU A 188 -30.62 9.52 -4.40
C GLU A 188 -29.33 8.71 -4.59
N TYR A 189 -28.30 9.42 -5.04
CA TYR A 189 -26.94 8.90 -5.12
C TYR A 189 -26.22 9.10 -3.78
N GLY A 190 -25.64 8.02 -3.24
CA GLY A 190 -24.84 8.12 -2.03
C GLY A 190 -24.24 6.78 -1.59
N LEU A 191 -23.63 6.78 -0.40
CA LEU A 191 -22.93 5.67 0.22
C LEU A 191 -23.87 4.62 0.77
N GLU A 192 -23.86 3.42 0.21
CA GLU A 192 -24.63 2.28 0.74
C GLU A 192 -24.19 1.92 2.17
N ASN A 193 -22.87 1.91 2.42
CA ASN A 193 -22.33 1.55 3.72
C ASN A 193 -20.98 2.27 3.98
N ARG A 194 -21.01 3.24 4.89
CA ARG A 194 -19.82 4.00 5.33
C ARG A 194 -18.76 3.07 5.90
N SER A 195 -19.13 2.17 6.83
CA SER A 195 -18.21 1.26 7.51
C SER A 195 -17.50 0.31 6.54
N CYS A 196 -18.20 -0.17 5.51
CA CYS A 196 -17.59 -0.99 4.47
C CYS A 196 -16.49 -0.22 3.71
N ARG A 197 -16.73 1.05 3.36
CA ARG A 197 -15.72 1.91 2.72
C ARG A 197 -14.48 2.09 3.60
N TRP A 198 -14.66 2.37 4.90
CA TRP A 198 -13.54 2.46 5.86
C TRP A 198 -12.76 1.15 5.96
N LEU A 199 -13.45 0.01 5.99
CA LEU A 199 -12.82 -1.30 6.02
C LEU A 199 -12.02 -1.58 4.73
N CYS A 200 -12.58 -1.30 3.55
CA CYS A 200 -11.87 -1.49 2.28
C CYS A 200 -10.64 -0.58 2.17
N LEU A 201 -10.74 0.67 2.62
CA LEU A 201 -9.60 1.59 2.68
C LEU A 201 -8.53 1.11 3.66
N LEU A 202 -8.92 0.55 4.81
CA LEU A 202 -7.99 -0.04 5.76
C LEU A 202 -7.28 -1.26 5.16
N LEU A 203 -8.02 -2.17 4.51
CA LEU A 203 -7.44 -3.35 3.85
C LEU A 203 -6.48 -2.96 2.73
N PHE A 204 -6.82 -1.94 1.94
CA PHE A 204 -5.90 -1.39 0.96
C PHE A 204 -4.67 -0.74 1.63
N ALA A 205 -4.86 0.09 2.64
CA ALA A 205 -3.73 0.71 3.33
C ALA A 205 -2.82 -0.35 3.97
N LEU A 206 -3.36 -1.50 4.41
CA LEU A 206 -2.58 -2.64 4.87
C LEU A 206 -1.73 -3.24 3.75
N SER A 207 -2.27 -3.43 2.54
CA SER A 207 -1.50 -3.96 1.41
C SER A 207 -0.39 -2.99 0.96
N VAL A 208 -0.70 -1.68 0.90
CA VAL A 208 0.29 -0.65 0.54
C VAL A 208 1.37 -0.47 1.63
N ASN A 209 1.05 -0.72 2.90
CA ASN A 209 2.01 -0.54 3.99
C ASN A 209 3.23 -1.45 3.86
N HIS A 210 3.09 -2.65 3.28
CA HIS A 210 4.22 -3.51 2.96
C HIS A 210 5.21 -2.80 2.02
N GLU A 211 4.69 -2.28 0.91
CA GLU A 211 5.46 -1.55 -0.10
C GLU A 211 6.14 -0.30 0.48
N ILE A 212 5.41 0.47 1.30
CA ILE A 212 5.97 1.65 1.98
C ILE A 212 7.15 1.24 2.86
N GLN A 213 7.03 0.16 3.61
CA GLN A 213 8.14 -0.31 4.46
C GLN A 213 9.35 -0.76 3.63
N VAL A 214 9.14 -1.45 2.51
CA VAL A 214 10.22 -1.82 1.59
C VAL A 214 10.91 -0.56 1.05
N CYS A 215 10.14 0.44 0.60
CA CYS A 215 10.69 1.72 0.16
C CYS A 215 11.47 2.44 1.28
N LEU A 216 10.93 2.51 2.50
CA LEU A 216 11.59 3.14 3.64
C LEU A 216 12.89 2.42 4.03
N ARG A 217 12.90 1.08 4.03
CA ARG A 217 14.12 0.30 4.28
C ARG A 217 15.17 0.52 3.19
N MET A 218 14.75 0.63 1.93
CA MET A 218 15.63 0.92 0.83
C MET A 218 16.21 2.34 0.91
N ILE A 219 15.40 3.36 1.24
CA ILE A 219 15.86 4.73 1.51
C ILE A 219 16.86 4.75 2.66
N ALA A 220 16.54 4.06 3.76
CA ALA A 220 17.45 3.95 4.91
C ALA A 220 18.76 3.27 4.50
N MET A 221 18.71 2.16 3.75
CA MET A 221 19.91 1.49 3.23
C MET A 221 20.77 2.43 2.38
N PHE A 222 20.18 3.24 1.49
CA PHE A 222 20.93 4.25 0.72
C PHE A 222 21.68 5.25 1.60
N TRP A 223 21.06 5.63 2.73
CA TRP A 223 21.64 6.55 3.70
C TRP A 223 22.80 5.93 4.47
N TYR A 224 22.65 4.69 4.92
CA TYR A 224 23.65 4.00 5.75
C TYR A 224 24.81 3.38 4.95
N LEU A 225 24.62 3.07 3.68
CA LEU A 225 25.68 2.50 2.84
C LEU A 225 26.91 3.44 2.80
N PRO A 226 28.14 2.97 3.04
CA PRO A 226 29.31 3.82 2.91
C PRO A 226 29.54 4.21 1.44
N SER A 227 30.15 5.37 1.21
CA SER A 227 30.53 5.84 -0.14
C SER A 227 32.03 5.74 -0.42
N ASP A 228 32.76 5.11 0.49
CA ASP A 228 34.19 4.85 0.37
C ASP A 228 34.46 3.81 -0.73
N PRO A 229 35.29 4.11 -1.75
CA PRO A 229 35.63 3.17 -2.82
C PRO A 229 36.30 1.89 -2.32
N ASP A 230 37.00 1.91 -1.19
CA ASP A 230 37.69 0.72 -0.67
C ASP A 230 36.73 -0.28 -0.01
N LYS A 231 35.53 0.19 0.38
CA LYS A 231 34.47 -0.62 1.00
C LYS A 231 33.37 -1.01 0.01
N CYS A 232 33.65 -0.92 -1.29
CA CYS A 232 32.67 -1.06 -2.35
C CYS A 232 32.61 -2.46 -2.99
N ASP A 233 33.31 -3.45 -2.45
CA ASP A 233 33.37 -4.79 -3.04
C ASP A 233 32.20 -5.67 -2.61
N TRP A 234 31.28 -5.90 -3.56
CA TRP A 234 30.08 -6.72 -3.39
C TRP A 234 30.32 -8.22 -3.56
N ILE A 235 31.50 -8.61 -4.06
CA ILE A 235 31.88 -9.99 -4.30
C ILE A 235 33.01 -10.34 -3.34
N GLU A 236 32.76 -11.32 -2.48
CA GLU A 236 33.75 -11.86 -1.55
C GLU A 236 34.05 -13.31 -1.92
N ILE A 237 35.31 -13.60 -2.20
CA ILE A 237 35.77 -14.94 -2.56
C ILE A 237 36.35 -15.58 -1.31
N ASP A 238 35.66 -16.59 -0.78
CA ASP A 238 36.15 -17.36 0.37
C ASP A 238 37.40 -18.20 -0.03
N LYS A 239 38.16 -18.66 0.97
CA LYS A 239 39.31 -19.58 0.84
C LYS A 239 38.97 -20.84 0.04
N GLN A 240 37.69 -21.26 0.03
CA GLN A 240 37.19 -22.38 -0.77
C GLN A 240 36.87 -22.02 -2.23
N HIS A 241 37.26 -20.83 -2.70
CA HIS A 241 36.92 -20.27 -4.02
C HIS A 241 35.41 -20.15 -4.28
N LYS A 242 34.59 -20.15 -3.21
CA LYS A 242 33.15 -19.92 -3.33
C LYS A 242 32.90 -18.41 -3.31
N ALA A 243 32.33 -17.90 -4.40
CA ALA A 243 31.90 -16.51 -4.46
C ALA A 243 30.66 -16.32 -3.58
N SER A 244 30.73 -15.37 -2.67
CA SER A 244 29.61 -14.89 -1.86
C SER A 244 29.30 -13.44 -2.24
N TYR A 245 28.02 -13.09 -2.24
CA TYR A 245 27.56 -11.76 -2.58
C TYR A 245 27.13 -11.06 -1.31
N ARG A 246 27.61 -9.85 -1.07
CA ARG A 246 27.26 -9.04 0.10
C ARG A 246 26.91 -7.62 -0.31
N ILE A 247 25.97 -7.02 0.39
CA ILE A 247 25.69 -5.59 0.23
C ILE A 247 26.90 -4.82 0.80
N ALA A 248 27.60 -4.10 -0.07
CA ALA A 248 28.75 -3.28 0.30
C ALA A 248 28.54 -1.82 -0.14
N GLY A 249 29.52 -0.96 0.12
CA GLY A 249 29.48 0.46 -0.19
C GLY A 249 29.12 0.78 -1.64
N MET A 250 28.55 1.97 -1.84
CA MET A 250 28.12 2.47 -3.14
C MET A 250 28.64 3.90 -3.36
N PRO A 251 29.32 4.18 -4.51
CA PRO A 251 29.75 5.52 -4.87
C PRO A 251 28.55 6.49 -4.95
N ILE A 252 28.78 7.75 -4.60
CA ILE A 252 27.72 8.77 -4.50
C ILE A 252 26.93 8.92 -5.81
N HIS A 253 27.61 8.92 -6.97
CA HIS A 253 26.93 9.04 -8.27
C HIS A 253 26.00 7.85 -8.56
N TRP A 254 26.40 6.63 -8.17
CA TRP A 254 25.53 5.46 -8.27
C TRP A 254 24.37 5.53 -7.28
N LYS A 255 24.60 6.03 -6.06
CA LYS A 255 23.49 6.27 -5.12
C LYS A 255 22.46 7.24 -5.68
N LEU A 256 22.91 8.31 -6.34
CA LEU A 256 22.02 9.29 -6.97
C LEU A 256 21.26 8.65 -8.13
N ILE A 257 21.94 7.95 -9.05
CA ILE A 257 21.30 7.28 -10.19
C ILE A 257 20.28 6.27 -9.68
N THR A 258 20.69 5.34 -8.82
CA THR A 258 19.82 4.27 -8.35
C THR A 258 18.70 4.82 -7.46
N GLY A 259 18.98 5.81 -6.62
CA GLY A 259 17.97 6.53 -5.84
C GLY A 259 16.92 7.18 -6.74
N LEU A 260 17.34 7.90 -7.77
CA LEU A 260 16.42 8.50 -8.74
C LEU A 260 15.64 7.43 -9.51
N THR A 261 16.32 6.38 -10.00
CA THR A 261 15.67 5.37 -10.83
C THR A 261 14.80 4.41 -10.05
N VAL A 262 14.96 4.25 -8.73
CA VAL A 262 14.23 3.27 -7.91
C VAL A 262 13.22 3.94 -6.97
N LEU A 263 13.49 5.16 -6.49
CA LEU A 263 12.61 5.87 -5.55
C LEU A 263 11.58 6.78 -6.24
N ILE A 264 11.72 7.06 -7.54
CA ILE A 264 10.69 7.81 -8.28
C ILE A 264 9.38 6.99 -8.29
N PRO A 265 8.26 7.60 -7.86
CA PRO A 265 7.26 6.94 -7.03
C PRO A 265 6.31 5.97 -7.72
N LYS A 266 5.92 4.93 -6.96
CA LYS A 266 4.65 4.19 -7.11
C LYS A 266 3.50 5.16 -6.74
N GLY A 267 2.58 5.43 -7.67
CA GLY A 267 1.46 6.38 -7.48
C GLY A 267 0.35 5.85 -6.57
N THR A 268 -0.25 6.71 -5.74
CA THR A 268 -1.09 6.28 -4.60
C THR A 268 -2.53 6.86 -4.54
N THR A 269 -3.09 7.46 -5.59
CA THR A 269 -4.35 8.24 -5.46
C THR A 269 -5.52 7.66 -6.27
N LEU A 270 -6.21 6.58 -5.81
CA LEU A 270 -7.28 5.97 -6.63
C LEU A 270 -8.57 5.45 -5.93
N LEU A 271 -8.58 5.12 -4.63
CA LEU A 271 -9.68 4.30 -4.06
C LEU A 271 -10.92 5.03 -3.54
N MET A 272 -10.93 6.37 -3.55
CA MET A 272 -11.95 7.13 -2.82
C MET A 272 -13.15 7.55 -3.67
N ASP A 273 -13.14 7.41 -5.00
CA ASP A 273 -14.23 7.89 -5.86
C ASP A 273 -15.30 6.85 -6.18
N THR A 274 -15.29 5.72 -5.48
CA THR A 274 -16.17 4.59 -5.74
C THR A 274 -17.27 4.47 -4.69
N SER A 275 -18.54 4.36 -5.13
CA SER A 275 -19.71 4.31 -4.23
C SER A 275 -20.21 2.91 -3.94
N GLY A 276 -20.05 1.98 -4.89
CA GLY A 276 -20.46 0.59 -4.74
C GLY A 276 -19.46 -0.21 -3.90
N ILE A 277 -19.97 -1.11 -3.06
CA ILE A 277 -19.12 -2.04 -2.28
C ILE A 277 -18.27 -2.89 -3.23
N LEU A 278 -18.90 -3.47 -4.25
CA LEU A 278 -18.20 -4.31 -5.23
C LEU A 278 -17.12 -3.54 -5.97
N ASP A 279 -17.44 -2.34 -6.44
CA ASP A 279 -16.48 -1.51 -7.17
C ASP A 279 -15.31 -1.07 -6.26
N THR A 280 -15.57 -0.82 -4.97
CA THR A 280 -14.52 -0.47 -4.00
C THR A 280 -13.58 -1.66 -3.76
N VAL A 281 -14.15 -2.86 -3.63
CA VAL A 281 -13.36 -4.10 -3.47
C VAL A 281 -12.56 -4.40 -4.75
N LEU A 282 -13.19 -4.30 -5.91
CA LEU A 282 -12.52 -4.50 -7.21
C LEU A 282 -11.41 -3.48 -7.41
N GLY A 283 -11.65 -2.20 -7.10
CA GLY A 283 -10.62 -1.17 -7.13
C GLY A 283 -9.43 -1.51 -6.21
N ALA A 284 -9.69 -2.02 -5.01
CA ALA A 284 -8.62 -2.39 -4.07
C ALA A 284 -7.81 -3.59 -4.59
N MET A 285 -8.50 -4.59 -5.16
CA MET A 285 -7.86 -5.73 -5.81
C MET A 285 -7.03 -5.32 -7.02
N SER A 286 -7.53 -4.43 -7.88
CA SER A 286 -6.80 -3.91 -9.03
C SER A 286 -5.53 -3.17 -8.62
N MET A 287 -5.59 -2.37 -7.55
CA MET A 287 -4.40 -1.69 -7.05
C MET A 287 -3.38 -2.66 -6.44
N ALA A 288 -3.84 -3.67 -5.68
CA ALA A 288 -2.96 -4.71 -5.18
C ALA A 288 -2.29 -5.49 -6.33
N PHE A 289 -3.04 -5.78 -7.39
CA PHE A 289 -2.49 -6.37 -8.61
C PHE A 289 -1.41 -5.49 -9.24
N ILE A 290 -1.67 -4.19 -9.43
CA ILE A 290 -0.69 -3.24 -9.99
C ILE A 290 0.60 -3.22 -9.14
N LEU A 291 0.48 -3.26 -7.82
CA LEU A 291 1.62 -3.25 -6.91
C LEU A 291 2.49 -4.50 -7.05
N ASN A 292 1.91 -5.66 -7.37
CA ASN A 292 2.61 -6.94 -7.53
C ASN A 292 3.11 -7.21 -8.96
N VAL A 293 2.83 -6.31 -9.93
CA VAL A 293 3.28 -6.47 -11.33
C VAL A 293 4.80 -6.56 -11.42
N ASP A 294 5.52 -5.88 -10.52
CA ASP A 294 6.98 -5.92 -10.45
C ASP A 294 7.49 -7.33 -10.12
N GLU A 295 6.99 -7.98 -9.07
CA GLU A 295 7.35 -9.35 -8.70
C GLU A 295 7.07 -10.32 -9.86
N MET A 296 5.89 -10.20 -10.49
CA MET A 296 5.52 -11.03 -11.65
C MET A 296 6.45 -10.83 -12.85
N LEU A 297 6.81 -9.59 -13.15
CA LEU A 297 7.75 -9.26 -14.23
C LEU A 297 9.16 -9.74 -13.90
N HIS A 298 9.59 -9.60 -12.64
CA HIS A 298 10.87 -10.08 -12.17
C HIS A 298 10.99 -11.59 -12.33
N ASP A 299 9.98 -12.35 -11.89
CA ASP A 299 9.97 -13.80 -11.99
C ASP A 299 10.04 -14.29 -13.44
N CYS A 300 9.35 -13.62 -14.36
CA CYS A 300 9.40 -13.93 -15.78
C CYS A 300 10.75 -13.54 -16.43
N MET A 301 11.33 -12.42 -16.01
CA MET A 301 12.48 -11.83 -16.68
C MET A 301 13.81 -12.28 -16.08
N ILE A 302 13.91 -12.69 -14.82
CA ILE A 302 15.20 -13.10 -14.23
C ILE A 302 15.67 -14.45 -14.79
N THR A 303 16.97 -14.59 -15.06
CA THR A 303 17.56 -15.89 -15.44
C THR A 303 17.84 -16.74 -14.22
N HIS A 304 17.99 -18.06 -14.37
CA HIS A 304 18.39 -18.93 -13.24
C HIS A 304 19.71 -18.50 -12.60
N ALA A 305 20.69 -18.07 -13.42
CA ALA A 305 21.96 -17.55 -12.91
C ALA A 305 21.75 -16.27 -12.10
N GLY A 306 20.94 -15.33 -12.60
CA GLY A 306 20.58 -14.12 -11.88
C GLY A 306 19.88 -14.42 -10.56
N ARG A 307 18.94 -15.37 -10.55
CA ARG A 307 18.21 -15.80 -9.35
C ARG A 307 19.17 -16.38 -8.30
N ASN A 308 20.09 -17.26 -8.70
CA ASN A 308 21.10 -17.81 -7.80
C ASN A 308 22.04 -16.73 -7.23
N VAL A 309 22.36 -15.69 -8.00
CA VAL A 309 23.13 -14.55 -7.49
C VAL A 309 22.30 -13.76 -6.47
N MET A 310 21.06 -13.40 -6.80
CA MET A 310 20.17 -12.63 -5.92
C MET A 310 19.88 -13.35 -4.61
N ASP A 311 19.55 -14.66 -4.65
CA ASP A 311 19.32 -15.49 -3.46
C ASP A 311 20.58 -15.63 -2.59
N GLY A 312 21.76 -15.47 -3.17
CA GLY A 312 23.05 -15.49 -2.49
C GLY A 312 23.47 -14.17 -1.85
N ILE A 313 22.72 -13.07 -2.04
CA ILE A 313 23.06 -11.77 -1.46
C ILE A 313 22.78 -11.77 0.05
N ARG A 314 23.84 -11.58 0.83
CA ARG A 314 23.77 -11.37 2.28
C ARG A 314 23.47 -9.90 2.59
N GLY A 315 22.64 -9.66 3.61
CA GLY A 315 22.33 -8.32 4.11
C GLY A 315 23.55 -7.60 4.66
N LEU A 316 23.47 -6.27 4.80
CA LEU A 316 24.50 -5.46 5.44
C LEU A 316 24.52 -5.83 6.94
N ARG A 317 25.44 -6.71 7.37
CA ARG A 317 25.62 -7.05 8.79
C ARG A 317 26.70 -6.14 9.37
N ASP A 318 26.41 -5.52 10.51
CA ASP A 318 27.35 -4.69 11.27
C ASP A 318 28.31 -5.51 12.15
N GLU A 319 28.45 -6.82 11.92
CA GLU A 319 29.28 -7.62 12.82
C GLU A 319 30.77 -7.40 12.53
N PRO A 320 31.55 -6.99 13.55
CA PRO A 320 33.01 -7.03 13.46
C PRO A 320 33.38 -8.51 13.32
N ASP A 321 34.17 -8.85 12.30
CA ASP A 321 34.69 -10.20 12.06
C ASP A 321 35.36 -10.74 13.33
N SER A 322 34.59 -11.41 14.19
CA SER A 322 35.09 -12.10 15.38
C SER A 322 35.57 -13.51 15.03
N GLU A 323 35.92 -13.76 13.77
CA GLU A 323 36.52 -15.02 13.30
C GLU A 323 37.98 -15.20 13.76
N GLY A 324 38.46 -14.38 14.70
CA GLY A 324 39.80 -14.50 15.29
C GLY A 324 39.86 -14.53 16.82
N ALA A 325 38.73 -14.52 17.53
CA ALA A 325 38.74 -14.62 18.99
C ALA A 325 38.61 -16.11 19.40
N ASP A 326 39.75 -16.78 19.54
CA ASP A 326 39.94 -18.05 20.27
C ASP A 326 39.64 -17.90 21.78
N ASP A 327 38.59 -17.15 22.15
CA ASP A 327 38.28 -16.82 23.54
C ASP A 327 37.18 -17.74 24.09
N ALA A 328 37.63 -18.90 24.56
CA ALA A 328 36.85 -19.86 25.34
C ALA A 328 36.34 -19.33 26.70
N GLU A 329 36.54 -18.06 27.07
CA GLU A 329 36.24 -17.57 28.43
C GLU A 329 35.58 -16.18 28.55
N ALA A 330 35.34 -15.46 27.45
CA ALA A 330 34.67 -14.16 27.53
C ALA A 330 33.14 -14.30 27.35
N GLY A 331 32.49 -14.98 28.30
CA GLY A 331 31.03 -14.97 28.38
C GLY A 331 30.53 -13.52 28.36
N PRO A 332 29.61 -13.13 27.46
CA PRO A 332 29.16 -11.74 27.36
C PRO A 332 28.60 -11.36 28.73
N ARG A 333 29.25 -10.41 29.41
CA ARG A 333 28.74 -9.80 30.64
C ARG A 333 27.48 -9.03 30.26
N TYR A 334 26.37 -9.75 30.20
CA TYR A 334 25.04 -9.20 30.02
C TYR A 334 24.81 -8.25 31.18
N HIS A 335 24.89 -6.95 30.90
CA HIS A 335 24.46 -5.95 31.86
C HIS A 335 22.96 -6.09 32.00
N ASP A 336 22.54 -6.66 33.12
CA ASP A 336 21.16 -6.86 33.57
C ASP A 336 20.46 -5.52 33.85
N LYS A 337 20.32 -4.70 32.80
CA LYS A 337 19.43 -3.56 32.78
C LYS A 337 18.13 -4.11 32.21
N GLY A 338 17.20 -4.46 33.10
CA GLY A 338 15.87 -4.93 32.72
C GLY A 338 15.24 -4.06 31.62
N PRO A 339 14.32 -4.64 30.83
CA PRO A 339 13.74 -3.98 29.65
C PRO A 339 13.18 -2.63 30.04
N LYS A 340 13.51 -1.58 29.28
CA LYS A 340 12.94 -0.26 29.54
C LYS A 340 11.44 -0.35 29.25
N VAL A 341 10.62 0.33 30.05
CA VAL A 341 9.15 0.40 29.84
C VAL A 341 8.80 0.81 28.40
N PHE A 342 9.65 1.61 27.77
CA PHE A 342 9.52 1.99 26.37
C PHE A 342 9.64 0.82 25.38
N ASP A 343 10.52 -0.15 25.64
CA ASP A 343 10.71 -1.32 24.79
C ASP A 343 9.48 -2.25 24.88
N LEU A 344 8.93 -2.41 26.09
CA LEU A 344 7.64 -3.09 26.29
C LEU A 344 6.50 -2.39 25.55
N PHE A 345 6.41 -1.06 25.64
CA PHE A 345 5.39 -0.30 24.91
C PHE A 345 5.53 -0.47 23.38
N ARG A 346 6.76 -0.46 22.87
CA ARG A 346 7.06 -0.67 21.44
C ARG A 346 6.65 -2.06 20.94
N GLN A 347 6.73 -3.08 21.80
CA GLN A 347 6.23 -4.43 21.49
C GLN A 347 4.71 -4.52 21.53
N VAL A 348 4.06 -3.80 22.45
CA VAL A 348 2.60 -3.82 22.61
C VAL A 348 1.91 -3.07 21.46
N VAL A 349 2.48 -1.96 21.00
CA VAL A 349 1.89 -1.16 19.93
C VAL A 349 2.41 -1.61 18.57
N PRO A 350 1.58 -2.25 17.71
CA PRO A 350 2.01 -2.67 16.39
C PRO A 350 2.27 -1.42 15.52
N LEU A 351 3.52 -0.96 15.48
CA LEU A 351 3.93 0.23 14.73
C LEU A 351 3.49 0.14 13.26
N ARG A 352 3.42 -1.08 12.69
CA ARG A 352 2.90 -1.35 11.35
C ARG A 352 1.44 -0.89 11.20
N LEU A 353 0.58 -1.17 12.19
CA LEU A 353 -0.81 -0.73 12.19
C LEU A 353 -0.90 0.80 12.31
N LEU A 354 -0.08 1.42 13.16
CA LEU A 354 -0.03 2.88 13.26
C LEU A 354 0.35 3.53 11.93
N MET A 355 1.36 3.00 11.22
CA MET A 355 1.72 3.47 9.88
C MET A 355 0.57 3.31 8.89
N THR A 356 -0.12 2.16 8.90
CA THR A 356 -1.31 1.93 8.07
C THR A 356 -2.40 2.96 8.36
N LEU A 357 -2.74 3.19 9.62
CA LEU A 357 -3.76 4.17 10.02
C LEU A 357 -3.35 5.59 9.61
N MET A 358 -2.07 5.93 9.72
CA MET A 358 -1.53 7.21 9.25
C MET A 358 -1.69 7.36 7.74
N VAL A 359 -1.29 6.35 6.95
CA VAL A 359 -1.41 6.35 5.49
C VAL A 359 -2.88 6.48 5.06
N MET A 360 -3.76 5.71 5.69
CA MET A 360 -5.21 5.81 5.48
C MET A 360 -5.72 7.22 5.79
N GLY A 361 -5.34 7.79 6.94
CA GLY A 361 -5.70 9.16 7.33
C GLY A 361 -5.21 10.22 6.34
N VAL A 362 -3.98 10.06 5.81
CA VAL A 362 -3.44 10.93 4.76
C VAL A 362 -4.28 10.84 3.48
N PHE A 363 -4.66 9.63 3.04
CA PHE A 363 -5.50 9.47 1.84
C PHE A 363 -6.88 10.07 2.00
N ILE A 364 -7.52 9.86 3.15
CA ILE A 364 -8.83 10.45 3.44
C ILE A 364 -8.73 11.96 3.49
N HIS A 365 -7.76 12.49 4.24
CA HIS A 365 -7.56 13.94 4.34
C HIS A 365 -7.32 14.56 2.96
N ARG A 366 -6.45 13.95 2.14
CA ARG A 366 -6.21 14.36 0.76
C ARG A 366 -7.51 14.34 -0.05
N TYR A 367 -8.28 13.26 0.01
CA TYR A 367 -9.54 13.15 -0.71
C TYR A 367 -10.51 14.28 -0.37
N TYR A 368 -10.84 14.46 0.91
CA TYR A 368 -11.79 15.49 1.33
C TYR A 368 -11.30 16.90 0.99
N ARG A 369 -10.00 17.17 1.17
CA ARG A 369 -9.42 18.47 0.82
C ARG A 369 -9.55 18.78 -0.69
N PHE A 370 -9.28 17.80 -1.55
CA PHE A 370 -9.26 18.03 -3.00
C PHE A 370 -10.66 17.97 -3.62
N LYS A 371 -11.53 17.08 -3.15
CA LYS A 371 -12.81 16.76 -3.81
C LYS A 371 -14.05 17.29 -3.10
N CYS A 372 -13.96 17.59 -1.80
CA CYS A 372 -15.12 17.96 -1.00
C CYS A 372 -15.02 19.40 -0.47
N VAL A 373 -16.17 19.98 -0.15
CA VAL A 373 -16.33 21.25 0.55
C VAL A 373 -17.34 21.07 1.67
N TYR A 374 -17.03 21.59 2.86
CA TYR A 374 -17.96 21.56 3.98
C TYR A 374 -18.97 22.69 3.81
N LYS A 375 -20.27 22.37 3.74
CA LYS A 375 -21.35 23.36 3.72
C LYS A 375 -21.97 23.44 5.10
N GLU A 376 -21.71 24.53 5.83
CA GLU A 376 -22.21 24.74 7.19
C GLU A 376 -23.74 24.69 7.29
N GLU A 377 -24.44 25.24 6.28
CA GLU A 377 -25.90 25.21 6.17
C GLU A 377 -26.48 23.79 6.17
N LEU A 378 -25.74 22.84 5.56
CA LEU A 378 -26.15 21.45 5.47
C LEU A 378 -25.58 20.61 6.63
N GLY A 379 -24.48 21.06 7.24
CA GLY A 379 -23.74 20.30 8.25
C GLY A 379 -23.06 19.05 7.69
N LEU A 380 -22.70 19.02 6.39
CA LEU A 380 -22.05 17.89 5.75
C LEU A 380 -21.00 18.28 4.70
N TRP A 381 -20.09 17.35 4.41
CA TRP A 381 -19.13 17.47 3.31
C TRP A 381 -19.79 17.07 1.98
N VAL A 382 -19.93 18.03 1.07
CA VAL A 382 -20.49 17.80 -0.27
C VAL A 382 -19.39 17.80 -1.32
N SER A 383 -19.67 17.22 -2.49
CA SER A 383 -18.79 17.38 -3.65
C SER A 383 -18.62 18.87 -3.98
N LYS A 384 -17.39 19.25 -4.35
CA LYS A 384 -17.17 20.52 -5.04
C LYS A 384 -17.97 20.54 -6.35
N ASP A 385 -18.20 21.75 -6.87
CA ASP A 385 -18.85 21.95 -8.16
C ASP A 385 -18.09 21.18 -9.25
N MET A 386 -18.86 20.49 -10.09
CA MET A 386 -18.31 19.56 -11.06
C MET A 386 -18.38 20.17 -12.46
N TYR A 387 -17.27 20.10 -13.19
CA TYR A 387 -17.11 20.67 -14.52
C TYR A 387 -16.83 19.54 -15.52
N LEU A 388 -17.36 19.67 -16.74
CA LEU A 388 -17.07 18.72 -17.81
C LEU A 388 -15.67 19.00 -18.36
N PRO A 389 -14.83 17.99 -18.56
CA PRO A 389 -13.56 18.18 -19.24
C PRO A 389 -13.84 18.57 -20.70
N GLU A 390 -13.08 19.52 -21.24
CA GLU A 390 -13.25 19.97 -22.63
C GLU A 390 -12.75 18.92 -23.65
N ARG A 391 -11.93 17.97 -23.18
CA ARG A 391 -11.33 16.91 -24.01
C ARG A 391 -11.57 15.54 -23.36
N ALA A 392 -11.86 14.55 -24.19
CA ALA A 392 -11.96 13.15 -23.75
C ALA A 392 -10.58 12.45 -23.66
N SER A 393 -9.55 13.02 -24.28
CA SER A 393 -8.20 12.47 -24.25
C SER A 393 -7.46 12.88 -22.99
N TYR A 394 -6.90 11.90 -22.26
CA TYR A 394 -6.05 12.15 -21.10
C TYR A 394 -4.56 12.01 -21.49
N SER A 395 -3.83 13.12 -21.48
CA SER A 395 -2.43 13.11 -21.90
C SER A 395 -1.48 12.72 -20.76
N LEU A 396 -0.28 12.24 -21.13
CA LEU A 396 0.79 11.94 -20.17
C LEU A 396 1.14 13.15 -19.29
N THR A 397 1.16 14.33 -19.90
CA THR A 397 1.45 15.59 -19.22
C THR A 397 0.35 15.93 -18.22
N ASP A 398 -0.92 15.68 -18.56
CA ASP A 398 -2.01 15.87 -17.62
C ASP A 398 -1.87 14.93 -16.44
N PHE A 399 -1.56 13.66 -16.67
CA PHE A 399 -1.37 12.72 -15.55
C PHE A 399 -0.29 13.16 -14.55
N ILE A 400 0.88 13.61 -15.05
CA ILE A 400 2.01 13.99 -14.20
C ILE A 400 1.74 15.33 -13.50
N PHE A 401 1.20 16.31 -14.22
CA PHE A 401 1.12 17.68 -13.74
C PHE A 401 -0.25 18.10 -13.20
N ASN A 402 -1.35 17.39 -13.51
CA ASN A 402 -2.69 17.81 -13.09
C ASN A 402 -2.82 17.89 -11.56
N GLY A 403 -2.13 17.03 -10.82
CA GLY A 403 -2.10 17.08 -9.36
C GLY A 403 -1.49 18.35 -8.76
N MET A 404 -0.60 19.03 -9.50
CA MET A 404 0.08 20.26 -9.04
C MET A 404 -0.40 21.53 -9.76
N LEU A 405 -0.74 21.42 -11.05
CA LEU A 405 -1.00 22.55 -11.94
C LEU A 405 -2.44 22.62 -12.43
N HIS A 406 -3.30 21.64 -12.11
CA HIS A 406 -4.69 21.60 -12.60
C HIS A 406 -4.79 21.79 -14.12
N THR A 407 -4.02 21.01 -14.88
CA THR A 407 -3.87 21.21 -16.34
C THR A 407 -5.09 20.80 -17.16
N VAL A 408 -6.02 20.03 -16.58
CA VAL A 408 -7.22 19.57 -17.31
C VAL A 408 -8.15 20.75 -17.54
N GLU A 409 -8.21 21.19 -18.80
CA GLU A 409 -9.17 22.17 -19.30
C GLU A 409 -10.59 21.70 -18.98
N SER A 410 -11.28 22.49 -18.17
CA SER A 410 -12.63 22.21 -17.70
C SER A 410 -13.56 23.32 -18.18
N SER A 411 -14.78 22.95 -18.54
CA SER A 411 -15.81 23.91 -18.96
C SER A 411 -15.99 25.01 -17.91
N SER A 412 -16.28 26.25 -18.34
CA SER A 412 -16.52 27.36 -17.42
C SER A 412 -17.83 27.23 -16.62
N LYS A 413 -18.79 26.44 -17.12
CA LYS A 413 -20.05 26.17 -16.42
C LYS A 413 -19.99 24.82 -15.72
N PRO A 414 -20.33 24.76 -14.42
CA PRO A 414 -20.46 23.48 -13.75
C PRO A 414 -21.68 22.74 -14.33
N PHE A 415 -21.50 21.45 -14.62
CA PHE A 415 -22.63 20.59 -15.01
C PHE A 415 -23.46 20.17 -13.80
N TRP A 416 -22.85 20.19 -12.61
CA TRP A 416 -23.52 19.90 -11.36
C TRP A 416 -23.01 20.79 -10.23
N THR A 417 -23.96 21.26 -9.42
CA THR A 417 -23.74 21.99 -8.17
C THR A 417 -24.70 21.41 -7.13
N MET A 418 -24.30 21.40 -5.86
CA MET A 418 -25.16 20.89 -4.80
C MET A 418 -26.43 21.75 -4.69
N PRO A 419 -27.64 21.20 -4.90
CA PRO A 419 -28.87 21.97 -4.86
C PRO A 419 -29.13 22.56 -3.46
N THR A 420 -29.57 23.81 -3.40
CA THR A 420 -29.99 24.46 -2.15
C THR A 420 -31.34 23.90 -1.72
N PRO A 421 -31.47 23.32 -0.51
CA PRO A 421 -32.73 22.82 0.00
C PRO A 421 -33.85 23.87 -0.05
N PRO A 422 -35.11 23.48 -0.33
CA PRO A 422 -36.22 24.43 -0.48
C PRO A 422 -36.49 25.31 0.75
N HIS A 423 -36.12 24.87 1.95
CA HIS A 423 -36.31 25.63 3.19
C HIS A 423 -35.22 26.68 3.43
N LEU A 424 -34.16 26.71 2.61
CA LEU A 424 -33.09 27.71 2.65
C LEU A 424 -33.18 28.72 1.49
N GLN A 425 -34.13 28.55 0.57
CA GLN A 425 -34.48 29.51 -0.46
C GLN A 425 -35.54 30.48 0.09
#